data_AF-A0A1B8ZKR0-F1
#
_entry.id   AF-A0A1B8ZKR0-F1
#
_cell.length_a   1.000
_cell.length_b   1.000
_cell.length_c   1.000
_cell.angle_alpha   90.00
_cell.angle_beta   90.00
_cell.angle_gamma   90.00
#
_symmetry.space_group_name_H-M   'P 1'
#
loop_
_entity.id
_entity.type
_entity.pdbx_description
1 polymer ?
#
loop_
_entity_poly.entity_id
_entity_poly.type
_entity_poly.pdbx_seq_one_letter_code
_entity_poly.pdbx_strand_id
1 'polypeptide(L)'
;MSFNISFQQSNKKMIVGKWQPFLSSAEGIEANGKRTVQTHSKYSSKDIMQFNSDGSIIDGGQLYFSYSLDSDDKTLSLFDGGNYERKFEIVQLDKTTMKIVMKDTDQYKKEPFLITLTVIFKRK
;
A
#
# COMPACT_ATOMS: atom_id res chain seq x y z
N MET A 1 23.88 -23.86 23.99
CA MET A 1 22.60 -23.12 23.85
C MET A 1 22.65 -22.37 22.53
N SER A 2 21.88 -22.82 21.54
CA SER A 2 21.86 -22.24 20.20
C SER A 2 20.78 -21.17 20.18
N PHE A 3 21.17 -19.89 20.18
CA PHE A 3 20.24 -18.79 20.02
C PHE A 3 19.76 -18.73 18.56
N ASN A 4 18.60 -19.31 18.30
CA ASN A 4 17.93 -19.20 17.02
C ASN A 4 17.17 -17.86 17.01
N ILE A 5 17.90 -16.77 16.77
CA ILE A 5 17.30 -15.45 16.61
C ILE A 5 16.69 -15.45 15.20
N SER A 6 15.41 -15.80 15.11
CA SER A 6 14.60 -15.41 13.95
C SER A 6 14.76 -13.89 13.83
N PHE A 7 15.52 -13.45 12.83
CA PHE A 7 15.61 -12.04 12.46
C PHE A 7 14.24 -11.65 11.90
N GLN A 8 13.25 -11.46 12.78
CA GLN A 8 12.07 -10.67 12.49
C GLN A 8 12.57 -9.25 12.25
N GLN A 9 13.03 -9.00 11.02
CA GLN A 9 13.37 -7.67 10.57
C GLN A 9 12.06 -6.88 10.58
N SER A 10 11.97 -5.87 11.45
CA SER A 10 10.76 -5.07 11.60
C SER A 10 10.35 -4.47 10.24
N ASN A 11 9.05 -4.38 9.97
CA ASN A 11 8.56 -3.81 8.72
C ASN A 11 9.08 -2.38 8.52
N LYS A 12 9.30 -1.65 9.63
CA LYS A 12 9.97 -0.35 9.64
C LYS A 12 11.32 -0.31 8.93
N LYS A 13 12.13 -1.37 9.05
CA LYS A 13 13.40 -1.47 8.31
C LYS A 13 13.19 -2.01 6.89
N MET A 14 12.24 -2.92 6.69
CA MET A 14 12.03 -3.57 5.39
C MET A 14 11.41 -2.64 4.35
N ILE A 15 10.52 -1.73 4.77
CA ILE A 15 9.82 -0.82 3.87
C ILE A 15 10.76 0.21 3.23
N VAL A 16 11.84 0.61 3.92
CA VAL A 16 12.80 1.61 3.41
C VAL A 16 13.44 1.12 2.12
N GLY A 17 13.39 1.95 1.08
CA GLY A 17 13.93 1.64 -0.24
C GLY A 17 12.98 1.99 -1.38
N LYS A 18 13.34 1.58 -2.60
CA LYS A 18 12.58 1.86 -3.82
C LYS A 18 11.61 0.73 -4.13
N TRP A 19 10.38 1.11 -4.42
CA TRP A 19 9.28 0.22 -4.74
C TRP A 19 8.57 0.72 -5.99
N GLN A 20 8.29 -0.19 -6.93
CA GLN A 20 7.51 0.10 -8.13
C GLN A 20 6.17 -0.63 -8.03
N PRO A 21 5.01 0.03 -8.20
CA PRO A 21 3.75 -0.65 -8.32
C PRO A 21 3.79 -1.54 -9.56
N PHE A 22 3.34 -2.77 -9.38
CA PHE A 22 3.30 -3.80 -10.41
C PHE A 22 1.85 -4.12 -10.79
N LEU A 23 0.97 -4.14 -9.79
CA LEU A 23 -0.44 -4.46 -9.95
C LEU A 23 -1.25 -3.74 -8.89
N SER A 24 -2.39 -3.17 -9.26
CA SER A 24 -3.45 -2.84 -8.33
C SER A 24 -4.78 -3.43 -8.78
N SER A 25 -5.63 -3.71 -7.81
CA SER A 25 -7.00 -4.14 -8.05
C SER A 25 -7.94 -3.52 -7.02
N ALA A 26 -9.03 -2.94 -7.48
CA ALA A 26 -10.15 -2.50 -6.66
C ALA A 26 -11.31 -3.46 -6.88
N GLU A 27 -11.81 -4.08 -5.81
CA GLU A 27 -12.96 -4.98 -5.88
C GLU A 27 -14.04 -4.62 -4.88
N GLY A 28 -15.30 -4.73 -5.27
CA GLY A 28 -16.45 -4.47 -4.40
C GLY A 28 -17.70 -5.18 -4.88
N ILE A 29 -18.71 -5.23 -4.01
CA ILE A 29 -20.05 -5.76 -4.34
C ILE A 29 -21.03 -4.60 -4.25
N GLU A 30 -21.58 -4.20 -5.39
CA GLU A 30 -22.60 -3.16 -5.50
C GLU A 30 -23.91 -3.58 -4.79
N ALA A 31 -24.77 -2.60 -4.46
CA ALA A 31 -26.07 -2.86 -3.81
C ALA A 31 -27.01 -3.80 -4.58
N ASN A 32 -26.83 -3.94 -5.90
CA ASN A 32 -27.57 -4.87 -6.76
C ASN A 32 -26.99 -6.30 -6.75
N GLY A 33 -25.95 -6.57 -5.94
CA GLY A 33 -25.26 -7.86 -5.87
C GLY A 33 -24.20 -8.09 -6.95
N LYS A 34 -23.97 -7.13 -7.85
CA LYS A 34 -22.94 -7.23 -8.89
C LYS A 34 -21.55 -7.03 -8.28
N ARG A 35 -20.64 -7.96 -8.57
CA ARG A 35 -19.22 -7.79 -8.27
C ARG A 35 -18.56 -6.91 -9.32
N THR A 36 -17.90 -5.86 -8.87
CA THR A 36 -17.07 -4.98 -9.72
C THR A 36 -15.62 -5.21 -9.35
N VAL A 37 -14.79 -5.49 -10.36
CA VAL A 37 -13.33 -5.64 -10.22
C VAL A 37 -12.67 -4.79 -11.28
N GLN A 38 -11.83 -3.86 -10.85
CA GLN A 38 -10.99 -3.05 -11.72
C GLN A 38 -9.55 -3.36 -11.42
N THR A 39 -8.77 -3.68 -12.46
CA THR A 39 -7.36 -4.04 -12.32
C THR A 39 -6.51 -3.10 -13.16
N HIS A 40 -5.43 -2.60 -12.59
CA HIS A 40 -4.45 -1.78 -13.29
C HIS A 40 -3.06 -2.38 -13.14
N SER A 41 -2.38 -2.59 -14.27
CA SER A 41 -1.03 -3.17 -14.34
C SER A 41 -0.09 -2.39 -15.27
N LYS A 42 -0.56 -1.27 -15.85
CA LYS A 42 0.21 -0.48 -16.82
C LYS A 42 0.99 0.63 -16.12
N TYR A 43 1.83 0.23 -15.16
CA TYR A 43 2.73 1.14 -14.46
C TYR A 43 4.01 1.35 -15.27
N SER A 44 4.46 2.60 -15.35
CA SER A 44 5.72 2.99 -15.93
C SER A 44 6.88 2.57 -15.02
N SER A 45 8.06 2.33 -15.61
CA SER A 45 9.31 2.17 -14.85
C SER A 45 9.69 3.42 -14.04
N LYS A 46 9.05 4.56 -14.33
CA LYS A 46 9.22 5.82 -13.61
C LYS A 46 8.28 5.96 -12.40
N ASP A 47 7.27 5.12 -12.28
CA ASP A 47 6.33 5.13 -11.15
C ASP A 47 7.02 4.48 -9.95
N ILE A 48 8.05 5.12 -9.39
CA ILE A 48 8.81 4.60 -8.26
C ILE A 48 8.44 5.41 -7.03
N MET A 49 8.12 4.70 -5.94
CA MET A 49 8.02 5.25 -4.61
C MET A 49 9.26 4.87 -3.81
N GLN A 50 10.01 5.85 -3.34
CA GLN A 50 11.13 5.65 -2.43
C GLN A 50 10.71 6.04 -1.02
N PHE A 51 10.72 5.06 -0.10
CA PHE A 51 10.49 5.26 1.31
C PHE A 51 11.82 5.49 2.01
N ASN A 52 11.98 6.63 2.66
CA ASN A 52 13.19 7.00 3.38
C ASN A 52 13.06 6.69 4.88
N SER A 53 14.18 6.45 5.55
CA SER A 53 14.18 6.07 6.98
C SER A 53 13.67 7.17 7.92
N ASP A 54 13.59 8.41 7.45
CA ASP A 54 13.06 9.57 8.20
C ASP A 54 11.54 9.74 8.08
N GLY A 55 10.86 8.86 7.34
CA GLY A 55 9.41 8.93 7.10
C GLY A 55 9.03 9.75 5.87
N SER A 56 9.97 10.29 5.10
CA SER A 56 9.67 10.96 3.83
C SER A 56 9.50 9.96 2.67
N ILE A 57 8.75 10.38 1.65
CA ILE A 57 8.59 9.66 0.38
C ILE A 57 9.09 10.52 -0.78
N ILE A 58 9.84 9.91 -1.71
CA ILE A 58 10.01 10.45 -3.07
C ILE A 58 9.09 9.63 -3.98
N ASP A 59 7.98 10.22 -4.39
CA ASP A 59 6.97 9.58 -5.23
C ASP A 59 7.07 10.08 -6.67
N GLY A 60 7.38 9.18 -7.61
CA GLY A 60 7.40 9.48 -9.04
C GLY A 60 6.04 9.94 -9.57
N GLY A 61 4.93 9.53 -8.93
CA GLY A 61 3.58 10.01 -9.20
C GLY A 61 3.23 11.32 -8.50
N GLN A 62 4.11 11.83 -7.63
CA GLN A 62 3.97 13.09 -6.89
C GLN A 62 2.68 13.20 -6.06
N LEU A 63 2.15 12.07 -5.58
CA LEU A 63 0.93 12.06 -4.78
C LEU A 63 1.24 12.11 -3.28
N TYR A 64 2.18 11.27 -2.83
CA TYR A 64 2.52 11.16 -1.41
C TYR A 64 3.90 11.75 -1.11
N PHE A 65 4.05 12.37 0.05
CA PHE A 65 5.29 13.02 0.47
C PHE A 65 5.85 12.46 1.79
N SER A 66 5.03 11.76 2.58
CA SER A 66 5.48 11.11 3.81
C SER A 66 4.65 9.88 4.14
N TYR A 67 5.19 9.07 5.07
CA TYR A 67 4.52 7.90 5.61
C TYR A 67 4.79 7.71 7.10
N SER A 68 3.93 6.92 7.72
CA SER A 68 4.17 6.35 9.03
C SER A 68 3.73 4.89 9.08
N LEU A 69 4.29 4.17 10.03
CA LEU A 69 3.84 2.83 10.40
C LEU A 69 3.25 2.90 11.80
N ASP A 70 2.21 2.11 12.06
CA ASP A 70 1.68 1.93 13.40
C ASP A 70 2.66 1.16 14.31
N SER A 71 2.31 1.05 15.60
CA SER A 71 3.18 0.47 16.61
C SER A 71 3.48 -1.02 16.42
N ASP A 72 2.59 -1.74 15.74
CA ASP A 72 2.79 -3.16 15.41
C ASP A 72 3.29 -3.37 13.97
N ASP A 73 3.62 -2.27 13.28
CA ASP A 73 4.28 -2.26 11.98
C ASP A 73 3.39 -2.87 10.86
N LYS A 74 2.08 -3.01 11.08
CA LYS A 74 1.13 -3.63 10.13
C LYS A 74 0.30 -2.63 9.34
N THR A 75 0.15 -1.40 9.81
CA THR A 75 -0.58 -0.37 9.09
C THR A 75 0.39 0.66 8.52
N LEU A 76 0.33 0.85 7.21
CA LEU A 76 0.99 1.93 6.49
C LEU A 76 0.04 3.11 6.31
N SER A 77 0.38 4.25 6.89
CA SER A 77 -0.27 5.52 6.59
C SER A 77 0.54 6.27 5.53
N LEU A 78 -0.12 6.72 4.46
CA LEU A 78 0.45 7.59 3.43
C LEU A 78 -0.22 8.95 3.50
N PHE A 79 0.56 10.02 3.43
CA PHE A 79 0.07 11.39 3.50
C PHE A 79 0.28 12.12 2.17
N ASP A 80 -0.76 12.81 1.70
CA ASP A 80 -0.72 13.66 0.50
C ASP A 80 -0.67 15.17 0.82
N GLY A 81 -0.29 15.98 -0.16
CA GLY A 81 -0.12 17.43 0.03
C GLY A 81 -1.38 18.18 0.50
N GLY A 82 -2.56 17.54 0.49
CA GLY A 82 -3.82 18.05 1.03
C GLY A 82 -4.05 17.75 2.51
N ASN A 83 -3.06 17.17 3.21
CA ASN A 83 -3.18 16.61 4.56
C ASN A 83 -4.18 15.45 4.66
N TYR A 84 -4.46 14.76 3.55
CA TYR A 84 -5.27 13.56 3.59
C TYR A 84 -4.39 12.34 3.92
N GLU A 85 -4.86 11.54 4.88
CA GLU A 85 -4.21 10.31 5.30
C GLU A 85 -4.93 9.12 4.67
N ARG A 86 -4.19 8.27 3.96
CA ARG A 86 -4.68 6.95 3.52
C ARG A 86 -4.00 5.85 4.30
N LYS A 87 -4.81 4.94 4.86
CA LYS A 87 -4.34 3.81 5.66
C LYS A 87 -4.45 2.52 4.86
N PHE A 88 -3.39 1.73 4.91
CA PHE A 88 -3.32 0.42 4.29
C PHE A 88 -2.80 -0.60 5.29
N GLU A 89 -3.43 -1.76 5.31
CA GLU A 89 -2.88 -2.96 5.95
C GLU A 89 -1.75 -3.54 5.08
N ILE A 90 -0.60 -3.81 5.69
CA ILE A 90 0.52 -4.50 5.07
C ILE A 90 0.28 -6.00 5.19
N VAL A 91 -0.18 -6.61 4.10
CA VAL A 91 -0.47 -8.06 4.03
C VAL A 91 0.81 -8.85 3.74
N GLN A 92 1.77 -8.25 3.05
CA GLN A 92 3.09 -8.85 2.79
C GLN A 92 4.15 -7.75 2.68
N LEU A 93 5.29 -7.96 3.32
CA LEU A 93 6.47 -7.12 3.13
C LEU A 93 7.73 -7.97 3.30
N ASP A 94 8.43 -8.19 2.19
CA ASP A 94 9.68 -8.94 2.15
C ASP A 94 10.72 -8.22 1.28
N LYS A 95 11.87 -8.85 1.02
CA LYS A 95 12.97 -8.23 0.26
C LYS A 95 12.62 -7.89 -1.20
N THR A 96 11.52 -8.44 -1.72
CA THR A 96 11.16 -8.38 -3.14
C THR A 96 9.79 -7.79 -3.39
N THR A 97 8.86 -7.96 -2.44
CA THR A 97 7.43 -7.70 -2.63
C THR A 97 6.87 -6.96 -1.43
N MET A 98 6.06 -5.94 -1.72
CA MET A 98 5.22 -5.26 -0.75
C MET A 98 3.78 -5.33 -1.26
N LYS A 99 2.87 -5.87 -0.46
CA LYS A 99 1.44 -5.94 -0.74
C LYS A 99 0.69 -5.21 0.34
N ILE A 100 -0.05 -4.19 -0.05
CA ILE A 100 -0.84 -3.37 0.85
C ILE A 100 -2.31 -3.41 0.44
N VAL A 101 -3.21 -3.33 1.42
CA VAL A 101 -4.66 -3.44 1.23
C VAL A 101 -5.36 -2.33 1.99
N MET A 102 -6.30 -1.63 1.35
CA MET A 102 -7.18 -0.65 1.97
C MET A 102 -8.63 -1.08 1.75
N LYS A 103 -9.46 -0.92 2.78
CA LYS A 103 -10.91 -1.02 2.65
C LYS A 103 -11.48 0.39 2.69
N ASP A 104 -12.33 0.69 1.72
CA ASP A 104 -12.94 2.00 1.57
C ASP A 104 -14.42 1.86 1.23
N THR A 105 -15.16 2.95 1.29
CA THR A 105 -16.56 3.01 0.84
C THR A 105 -16.63 3.84 -0.43
N ASP A 106 -17.11 3.22 -1.50
CA ASP A 106 -17.41 3.90 -2.76
C ASP A 106 -18.93 3.99 -2.96
N GLN A 107 -19.39 4.67 -4.00
CA GLN A 107 -20.80 4.87 -4.28
C GLN A 107 -21.18 4.40 -5.68
N TYR A 108 -22.21 3.57 -5.76
CA TYR A 108 -22.86 3.20 -7.01
C TYR A 108 -24.30 3.72 -6.99
N LYS A 109 -24.64 4.61 -7.93
CA LYS A 109 -25.98 5.25 -7.97
C LYS A 109 -26.39 5.91 -6.63
N LYS A 110 -25.43 6.50 -5.92
CA LYS A 110 -25.57 7.09 -4.56
C LYS A 110 -25.76 6.09 -3.42
N GLU A 111 -25.75 4.79 -3.69
CA GLU A 111 -25.73 3.76 -2.66
C GLU A 111 -24.28 3.41 -2.30
N PRO A 112 -23.89 3.49 -1.01
CA PRO A 112 -22.54 3.16 -0.57
C PRO A 112 -22.30 1.64 -0.65
N PHE A 113 -21.10 1.25 -1.05
CA PHE A 113 -20.66 -0.13 -0.99
C PHE A 113 -19.18 -0.24 -0.63
N LEU A 114 -18.80 -1.35 0.00
CA LEU A 114 -17.42 -1.59 0.41
C LEU A 114 -16.57 -1.99 -0.80
N ILE A 115 -15.43 -1.32 -0.93
CA ILE A 115 -14.36 -1.65 -1.87
C ILE A 115 -13.12 -2.08 -1.10
N THR A 116 -12.44 -3.09 -1.62
CA THR A 116 -11.10 -3.48 -1.20
C THR A 116 -10.13 -3.12 -2.32
N LEU A 117 -9.23 -2.18 -2.05
CA LEU A 117 -8.11 -1.83 -2.91
C LEU A 117 -6.87 -2.63 -2.48
N THR A 118 -6.33 -3.43 -3.38
CA THR A 118 -5.05 -4.12 -3.20
C THR A 118 -4.00 -3.50 -4.12
N VAL A 119 -2.81 -3.20 -3.61
CA VAL A 119 -1.68 -2.75 -4.41
C VAL A 119 -0.47 -3.62 -4.12
N ILE A 120 0.18 -4.10 -5.18
CA ILE A 120 1.38 -4.93 -5.13
C ILE A 120 2.53 -4.15 -5.75
N PHE A 121 3.61 -4.02 -4.99
CA PHE A 121 4.86 -3.41 -5.41
C PHE A 121 5.97 -4.45 -5.52
N LYS A 122 6.92 -4.17 -6.41
CA LYS A 122 8.19 -4.87 -6.52
C LYS A 122 9.34 -3.98 -6.11
N ARG A 123 10.31 -4.57 -5.42
CA ARG A 123 11.56 -3.90 -5.04
C ARG A 123 12.37 -3.49 -6.26
N LYS A 124 13.05 -2.35 -6.19
CA LYS A 124 14.04 -1.87 -7.18
C LYS A 124 15.42 -1.72 -6.57
#